data_AF-A0A4Q3J0I7-F1
#
_entry.id   AF-A0A4Q3J0I7-F1
#
_cell.length_a   1.000
_cell.length_b   1.000
_cell.length_c   1.000
_cell.angle_alpha   90.00
_cell.angle_beta   90.00
_cell.angle_gamma   90.00
#
_symmetry.space_group_name_H-M   'P 1'
#
loop_
_entity.id
_entity.type
_entity.pdbx_description
1 polymer ?
#
loop_
_entity_poly.entity_id
_entity_poly.type
_entity_poly.pdbx_seq_one_letter_code
_entity_poly.pdbx_strand_id
1 'polypeptide(L)'
;VGIAGAATVAEELQNRIGGLVFSNPAGSTMRIMDDGATGNTDMYSLTKRVTATSLQGGGTALQLFVDINNSAFTNALDGEGQARGFAGRISVNPAIVQDNSLIVQHVVGGSMGDAARVNALVENLTEMRFAGGQGSIKNGASSRLAGTVSDFISQAINYQGNAASTAIAENDTQKLTLEALGERLEADYGVDVDEEMARLMELQNAFAANARVMSIAQELIQSLLQSVR
;
A
#
# COMPACT_ATOMS: atom_id res chain seq x y z
N VAL A 1 -18.11 -25.80 2.61
CA VAL A 1 -19.22 -26.77 2.42
C VAL A 1 -19.21 -27.15 0.95
N GLY A 2 -19.41 -28.43 0.61
CA GLY A 2 -19.17 -28.93 -0.74
C GLY A 2 -19.97 -28.18 -1.80
N ILE A 3 -19.37 -27.98 -2.97
CA ILE A 3 -19.95 -27.30 -4.14
C ILE A 3 -21.35 -27.87 -4.39
N ALA A 4 -22.36 -27.16 -3.90
CA ALA A 4 -23.75 -27.57 -4.03
C ALA A 4 -24.07 -27.67 -5.52
N GLY A 5 -24.61 -28.80 -5.97
CA GLY A 5 -24.99 -28.97 -7.38
C GLY A 5 -25.97 -27.86 -7.79
N ALA A 6 -26.02 -27.52 -9.08
CA ALA A 6 -26.86 -26.43 -9.59
C ALA A 6 -28.34 -26.52 -9.13
N ALA A 7 -28.85 -27.73 -8.88
CA ALA A 7 -30.19 -27.93 -8.31
C ALA A 7 -30.31 -27.42 -6.86
N THR A 8 -29.36 -27.74 -5.99
CA THR A 8 -29.31 -27.27 -4.61
C THR A 8 -29.13 -25.75 -4.54
N VAL A 9 -28.28 -25.19 -5.41
CA VAL A 9 -28.12 -23.74 -5.52
C VAL A 9 -29.42 -23.06 -5.97
N ALA A 10 -30.16 -23.64 -6.92
CA ALA A 10 -31.45 -23.12 -7.34
C ALA A 10 -32.46 -23.07 -6.18
N GLU A 11 -32.53 -24.13 -5.38
CA GLU A 11 -33.39 -24.20 -4.20
C GLU A 11 -33.00 -23.16 -3.14
N GLU A 12 -31.71 -23.01 -2.84
CA GLU A 12 -31.24 -21.99 -1.90
C GLU A 12 -31.53 -20.56 -2.37
N LEU A 13 -31.33 -20.27 -3.65
CA LEU A 13 -31.64 -18.97 -4.24
C LEU A 13 -33.14 -18.68 -4.24
N GLN A 14 -33.96 -19.68 -4.57
CA GLN A 14 -35.42 -19.60 -4.53
C GLN A 14 -35.92 -19.19 -3.14
N ASN A 15 -35.35 -19.78 -2.09
CA ASN A 15 -35.71 -19.51 -0.70
C ASN A 15 -35.21 -18.14 -0.19
N ARG A 16 -34.16 -17.56 -0.78
CA ARG A 16 -33.53 -16.32 -0.30
C ARG A 16 -34.01 -15.06 -1.02
N ILE A 17 -34.23 -15.13 -2.34
CA ILE A 17 -34.47 -13.94 -3.16
C ILE A 17 -35.96 -13.66 -3.32
N GLY A 18 -36.81 -14.70 -3.43
CA GLY A 18 -38.26 -14.56 -3.64
C GLY A 18 -38.63 -13.85 -4.95
N GLY A 19 -39.88 -13.96 -5.42
CA GLY A 19 -40.39 -13.20 -6.58
C GLY A 19 -39.82 -13.56 -7.96
N LEU A 20 -38.79 -14.41 -8.04
CA LEU A 20 -38.26 -14.99 -9.28
C LEU A 20 -38.25 -16.51 -9.15
N VAL A 21 -38.34 -17.20 -10.28
CA VAL A 21 -38.28 -18.67 -10.32
C VAL A 21 -36.87 -19.12 -10.68
N PHE A 22 -36.19 -19.75 -9.73
CA PHE A 22 -34.87 -20.37 -9.91
C PHE A 22 -35.06 -21.88 -10.12
N SER A 23 -34.54 -22.40 -11.22
CA SER A 23 -34.62 -23.83 -11.54
C SER A 23 -33.35 -24.35 -12.20
N ASN A 24 -33.12 -25.66 -12.12
CA ASN A 24 -32.08 -26.36 -12.86
C ASN A 24 -32.73 -27.34 -13.85
N PRO A 25 -33.02 -26.92 -15.10
CA PRO A 25 -33.64 -27.79 -16.09
C PRO A 25 -32.78 -29.00 -16.47
N ALA A 26 -31.45 -28.90 -16.44
CA ALA A 26 -30.54 -30.02 -16.68
C ALA A 26 -29.08 -29.67 -16.33
N GLY A 27 -28.37 -30.64 -15.75
CA GLY A 27 -26.92 -30.58 -15.54
C GLY A 27 -26.47 -29.35 -14.75
N SER A 28 -25.64 -28.52 -15.39
CA SER A 28 -25.09 -27.27 -14.83
C SER A 28 -25.82 -26.01 -15.30
N THR A 29 -26.97 -26.15 -15.96
CA THR A 29 -27.73 -25.00 -16.48
C THR A 29 -28.64 -24.44 -15.40
N MET A 30 -28.35 -23.22 -14.96
CA MET A 30 -29.27 -22.45 -14.13
C MET A 30 -30.24 -21.68 -15.02
N ARG A 31 -31.53 -21.81 -14.73
CA ARG A 31 -32.60 -21.03 -15.36
C ARG A 31 -33.25 -20.12 -14.32
N ILE A 32 -33.41 -18.86 -14.70
CA ILE A 32 -34.06 -17.82 -13.90
C ILE A 32 -35.20 -17.28 -14.77
N MET A 33 -36.41 -17.29 -14.24
CA MET A 33 -37.62 -16.77 -14.89
C MET A 33 -38.35 -15.81 -13.95
N ASP A 34 -39.30 -15.05 -14.51
CA ASP A 34 -40.29 -14.30 -13.74
C ASP A 34 -41.12 -15.21 -12.82
N ASP A 35 -42.01 -14.62 -11.99
CA ASP A 35 -42.91 -15.36 -11.10
C ASP A 35 -44.06 -16.10 -11.82
N GLY A 36 -43.95 -16.22 -13.15
CA GLY A 36 -44.84 -16.99 -13.99
C GLY A 36 -46.27 -16.48 -13.95
N ALA A 37 -47.22 -17.39 -13.77
CA ALA A 37 -48.65 -17.08 -13.79
C ALA A 37 -49.11 -16.12 -12.68
N THR A 38 -48.29 -15.90 -11.65
CA THR A 38 -48.58 -14.96 -10.57
C THR A 38 -48.47 -13.51 -11.04
N GLY A 39 -47.56 -13.23 -11.98
CA GLY A 39 -47.47 -11.97 -12.72
C GLY A 39 -47.19 -10.72 -11.89
N ASN A 40 -46.55 -10.85 -10.72
CA ASN A 40 -46.21 -9.71 -9.86
C ASN A 40 -44.78 -9.21 -10.08
N THR A 41 -43.91 -9.99 -10.73
CA THR A 41 -42.49 -9.65 -10.90
C THR A 41 -42.00 -9.95 -12.31
N ASP A 42 -41.66 -8.90 -13.06
CA ASP A 42 -41.08 -9.01 -14.40
C ASP A 42 -39.55 -8.94 -14.37
N MET A 43 -38.89 -9.77 -15.17
CA MET A 43 -37.44 -9.69 -15.40
C MET A 43 -37.14 -8.88 -16.67
N TYR A 44 -36.83 -7.59 -16.52
CA TYR A 44 -36.51 -6.72 -17.65
C TYR A 44 -35.12 -6.96 -18.25
N SER A 45 -34.13 -7.30 -17.42
CA SER A 45 -32.77 -7.61 -17.90
C SER A 45 -32.01 -8.47 -16.91
N LEU A 46 -31.06 -9.26 -17.42
CA LEU A 46 -30.13 -10.06 -16.64
C LEU A 46 -28.71 -9.82 -17.13
N THR A 47 -27.84 -9.36 -16.25
CA THR A 47 -26.40 -9.30 -16.51
C THR A 47 -25.71 -10.39 -15.73
N LYS A 48 -24.99 -11.26 -16.43
CA LYS A 48 -24.11 -12.28 -15.82
C LYS A 48 -22.66 -11.95 -16.10
N ARG A 49 -21.80 -12.17 -15.11
CA ARG A 49 -20.34 -12.15 -15.26
C ARG A 49 -19.82 -13.52 -14.87
N VAL A 50 -19.04 -14.13 -15.76
CA VAL A 50 -18.47 -15.46 -15.57
C VAL A 50 -16.98 -15.36 -15.84
N THR A 51 -16.17 -15.99 -14.99
CA THR A 51 -14.73 -16.10 -15.22
C THR A 51 -14.49 -17.01 -16.42
N ALA A 52 -13.72 -16.52 -17.41
CA ALA A 52 -13.28 -17.36 -18.52
C ALA A 52 -12.29 -18.42 -18.00
N THR A 53 -12.51 -19.67 -18.37
CA THR A 53 -11.63 -20.82 -18.01
C THR A 53 -10.93 -21.42 -19.21
N SER A 54 -11.25 -20.96 -20.42
CA SER A 54 -10.66 -21.40 -21.69
C SER A 54 -9.84 -20.27 -22.31
N LEU A 55 -8.67 -20.60 -22.88
CA LEU A 55 -7.81 -19.62 -23.57
C LEU A 55 -8.34 -19.25 -24.96
N GLN A 56 -9.12 -20.14 -25.59
CA GLN A 56 -9.72 -19.94 -26.91
C GLN A 56 -11.12 -20.59 -26.97
N GLY A 57 -11.96 -20.14 -27.90
CA GLY A 57 -13.30 -20.70 -28.17
C GLY A 57 -14.41 -20.25 -27.20
N GLY A 58 -14.06 -19.53 -26.13
CA GLY A 58 -14.99 -18.97 -25.14
C GLY A 58 -15.37 -17.49 -25.37
N GLY A 59 -15.12 -16.96 -26.56
CA GLY A 59 -15.27 -15.53 -26.88
C GLY A 59 -14.01 -14.70 -26.57
N THR A 60 -14.18 -13.39 -26.49
CA THR A 60 -13.08 -12.41 -26.32
C THR A 60 -12.52 -12.33 -24.90
N ALA A 61 -13.15 -12.97 -23.92
CA ALA A 61 -12.66 -13.00 -22.54
C ALA A 61 -11.41 -13.88 -22.41
N LEU A 62 -10.40 -13.40 -21.68
CA LEU A 62 -9.11 -14.08 -21.50
C LEU A 62 -8.82 -14.27 -20.01
N GLN A 63 -8.42 -15.48 -19.63
CA GLN A 63 -7.89 -15.76 -18.30
C GLN A 63 -6.42 -15.34 -18.21
N LEU A 64 -6.18 -14.02 -18.19
CA LEU A 64 -4.82 -13.47 -18.11
C LEU A 64 -4.13 -13.81 -16.79
N PHE A 65 -4.90 -13.73 -15.70
CA PHE A 65 -4.45 -14.01 -14.37
C PHE A 65 -5.13 -15.26 -13.80
N VAL A 66 -4.34 -16.03 -13.06
CA VAL A 66 -4.76 -17.25 -12.37
C VAL A 66 -4.55 -17.08 -10.87
N ASP A 67 -5.26 -17.89 -10.10
CA ASP A 67 -5.08 -18.04 -8.66
C ASP A 67 -4.10 -19.20 -8.36
N ILE A 68 -3.96 -19.56 -7.08
CA ILE A 68 -3.14 -20.67 -6.61
C ILE A 68 -3.37 -21.95 -7.42
N ASN A 69 -2.28 -22.69 -7.62
CA ASN A 69 -2.27 -23.94 -8.41
C ASN A 69 -2.75 -23.77 -9.86
N ASN A 70 -2.53 -22.58 -10.45
CA ASN A 70 -2.90 -22.28 -11.83
C ASN A 70 -4.42 -22.39 -12.11
N SER A 71 -5.23 -22.17 -11.08
CA SER A 71 -6.69 -22.28 -11.17
C SER A 71 -7.35 -20.96 -11.56
N ALA A 72 -8.58 -21.03 -12.06
CA ALA A 72 -9.37 -19.83 -12.35
C ALA A 72 -9.80 -19.13 -11.08
N PHE A 73 -9.68 -17.80 -11.06
CA PHE A 73 -10.25 -17.00 -9.99
C PHE A 73 -11.78 -17.00 -10.11
N THR A 74 -12.44 -17.75 -9.23
CA THR A 74 -13.90 -17.86 -9.19
C THR A 74 -14.54 -16.95 -8.14
N ASN A 75 -13.72 -16.29 -7.30
CA ASN A 75 -14.16 -15.58 -6.11
C ASN A 75 -15.05 -16.44 -5.19
N ALA A 76 -14.94 -17.76 -5.26
CA ALA A 76 -15.69 -18.67 -4.40
C ALA A 76 -15.23 -18.51 -2.95
N LEU A 77 -16.20 -18.36 -2.04
CA LEU A 77 -15.96 -18.23 -0.60
C LEU A 77 -15.71 -19.60 0.07
N ASP A 78 -16.02 -20.69 -0.62
CA ASP A 78 -15.79 -22.06 -0.17
C ASP A 78 -14.38 -22.55 -0.55
N GLY A 79 -13.44 -22.55 0.41
CA GLY A 79 -12.07 -23.03 0.20
C GLY A 79 -11.06 -22.51 1.23
N GLU A 80 -9.79 -22.96 1.12
CA GLU A 80 -8.65 -22.49 1.93
C GLU A 80 -8.64 -20.96 2.03
N GLY A 81 -8.50 -20.46 3.25
CA GLY A 81 -8.93 -19.13 3.68
C GLY A 81 -8.49 -17.99 2.75
N GLN A 82 -9.47 -17.26 2.24
CA GLN A 82 -9.32 -15.98 1.53
C GLN A 82 -8.67 -14.86 2.39
N ALA A 83 -8.17 -15.14 3.60
CA ALA A 83 -7.53 -14.18 4.49
C ALA A 83 -6.30 -13.49 3.84
N ARG A 84 -5.58 -14.19 2.95
CA ARG A 84 -4.69 -13.55 1.98
C ARG A 84 -5.51 -13.26 0.73
N GLY A 85 -5.96 -12.02 0.53
CA GLY A 85 -6.75 -11.62 -0.63
C GLY A 85 -6.08 -11.97 -1.98
N PHE A 86 -6.86 -11.99 -3.06
CA PHE A 86 -6.39 -12.41 -4.39
C PHE A 86 -5.11 -11.70 -4.87
N ALA A 87 -4.92 -10.43 -4.49
CA ALA A 87 -3.72 -9.66 -4.82
C ALA A 87 -2.40 -10.30 -4.35
N GLY A 88 -2.41 -11.08 -3.27
CA GLY A 88 -1.22 -11.79 -2.78
C GLY A 88 -0.97 -13.15 -3.44
N ARG A 89 -1.88 -13.61 -4.30
CA ARG A 89 -1.86 -14.95 -4.93
C ARG A 89 -1.91 -14.89 -6.45
N ILE A 90 -2.26 -13.73 -7.00
CA ILE A 90 -2.39 -13.49 -8.43
C ILE A 90 -1.07 -13.78 -9.13
N SER A 91 -1.13 -14.59 -10.19
CA SER A 91 -0.02 -14.81 -11.10
C SER A 91 -0.49 -14.75 -12.53
N VAL A 92 0.42 -14.45 -13.46
CA VAL A 92 0.12 -14.53 -14.89
C VAL A 92 -0.08 -15.99 -15.27
N ASN A 93 -1.04 -16.25 -16.16
CA ASN A 93 -1.29 -17.59 -16.67
C ASN A 93 -0.05 -18.10 -17.46
N PRO A 94 0.62 -19.18 -17.02
CA PRO A 94 1.83 -19.69 -17.66
C PRO A 94 1.60 -20.16 -19.09
N ALA A 95 0.37 -20.55 -19.45
CA ALA A 95 0.04 -20.90 -20.83
C ALA A 95 0.14 -19.69 -21.78
N ILE A 96 -0.18 -18.48 -21.28
CA ILE A 96 0.00 -17.24 -22.04
C ILE A 96 1.47 -16.88 -22.15
N VAL A 97 2.26 -17.12 -21.09
CA VAL A 97 3.71 -16.89 -21.13
C VAL A 97 4.40 -17.83 -22.13
N GLN A 98 3.89 -19.05 -22.26
CA GLN A 98 4.40 -20.04 -23.21
C GLN A 98 3.99 -19.72 -24.65
N ASP A 99 2.79 -19.17 -24.85
CA ASP A 99 2.27 -18.77 -26.16
C ASP A 99 1.57 -17.41 -26.08
N ASN A 100 2.31 -16.35 -26.41
CA ASN A 100 1.81 -14.98 -26.42
C ASN A 100 0.76 -14.73 -27.52
N SER A 101 0.64 -15.60 -28.52
CA SER A 101 -0.36 -15.42 -29.60
C SER A 101 -1.79 -15.48 -29.07
N LEU A 102 -2.00 -16.16 -27.93
CA LEU A 102 -3.29 -16.30 -27.25
C LEU A 102 -3.85 -14.97 -26.71
N ILE A 103 -3.02 -13.93 -26.57
CA ILE A 103 -3.46 -12.58 -26.22
C ILE A 103 -4.32 -11.96 -27.33
N VAL A 104 -4.11 -12.38 -28.58
CA VAL A 104 -4.87 -11.92 -29.76
C VAL A 104 -5.82 -13.01 -30.23
N GLN A 105 -5.33 -14.24 -30.38
CA GLN A 105 -6.08 -15.35 -30.94
C GLN A 105 -7.15 -15.88 -29.99
N HIS A 106 -8.39 -15.42 -30.14
CA HIS A 106 -9.51 -15.91 -29.31
C HIS A 106 -10.25 -17.13 -29.85
N VAL A 107 -10.11 -17.41 -31.15
CA VAL A 107 -10.67 -18.59 -31.81
C VAL A 107 -9.53 -19.50 -32.24
N VAL A 108 -9.69 -20.81 -32.05
CA VAL A 108 -8.71 -21.81 -32.51
C VAL A 108 -8.50 -21.67 -34.03
N GLY A 109 -7.26 -21.45 -34.47
CA GLY A 109 -6.94 -21.22 -35.88
C GLY A 109 -7.38 -19.86 -36.43
N GLY A 110 -7.86 -18.95 -35.57
CA GLY A 110 -8.25 -17.59 -35.93
C GLY A 110 -7.07 -16.72 -36.37
N SER A 111 -7.35 -15.62 -37.06
CA SER A 111 -6.33 -14.69 -37.55
C SER A 111 -5.66 -13.91 -36.41
N MET A 112 -4.36 -13.63 -36.55
CA MET A 112 -3.63 -12.69 -35.68
C MET A 112 -4.00 -11.23 -35.95
N GLY A 113 -4.74 -10.94 -37.03
CA GLY A 113 -5.21 -9.60 -37.35
C GLY A 113 -6.52 -9.21 -36.68
N ASP A 114 -7.17 -10.12 -35.93
CA ASP A 114 -8.41 -9.82 -35.22
C ASP A 114 -8.13 -9.13 -33.88
N ALA A 115 -8.41 -7.83 -33.83
CA ALA A 115 -8.20 -7.01 -32.65
C ALA A 115 -9.31 -7.12 -31.59
N ALA A 116 -10.37 -7.91 -31.80
CA ALA A 116 -11.53 -7.94 -30.92
C ALA A 116 -11.19 -8.28 -29.45
N ARG A 117 -10.32 -9.27 -29.23
CA ARG A 117 -9.85 -9.64 -27.88
C ARG A 117 -9.03 -8.53 -27.24
N VAL A 118 -8.13 -7.91 -27.99
CA VAL A 118 -7.25 -6.84 -27.49
C VAL A 118 -8.07 -5.60 -27.13
N ASN A 119 -9.01 -5.20 -27.99
CA ASN A 119 -9.93 -4.11 -27.73
C ASN A 119 -10.76 -4.38 -26.46
N ALA A 120 -11.32 -5.59 -26.32
CA ALA A 120 -12.05 -5.98 -25.12
C ALA A 120 -11.18 -5.96 -23.86
N LEU A 121 -9.89 -6.33 -23.93
CA LEU A 121 -8.97 -6.25 -22.79
C LEU A 121 -8.70 -4.80 -22.39
N VAL A 122 -8.48 -3.91 -23.36
CA VAL A 122 -8.25 -2.48 -23.12
C VAL A 122 -9.51 -1.84 -22.53
N GLU A 123 -10.67 -2.06 -23.15
CA GLU A 123 -11.97 -1.60 -22.65
C GLU A 123 -12.22 -2.07 -21.22
N ASN A 124 -11.96 -3.34 -20.94
CA ASN A 124 -12.07 -3.88 -19.60
C ASN A 124 -11.11 -3.18 -18.61
N LEU A 125 -9.87 -2.89 -19.00
CA LEU A 125 -8.91 -2.21 -18.14
C LEU A 125 -9.30 -0.75 -17.85
N THR A 126 -9.90 -0.07 -18.84
CA THR A 126 -10.27 1.34 -18.73
C THR A 126 -11.64 1.55 -18.09
N GLU A 127 -12.60 0.69 -18.39
CA GLU A 127 -14.01 0.90 -18.04
C GLU A 127 -14.49 0.01 -16.90
N MET A 128 -13.86 -1.15 -16.62
CA MET A 128 -14.30 -1.97 -15.50
C MET A 128 -14.09 -1.21 -14.19
N ARG A 129 -15.23 -0.95 -13.54
CA ARG A 129 -15.28 -0.41 -12.19
C ARG A 129 -15.27 -1.58 -11.23
N PHE A 130 -14.30 -1.62 -10.33
CA PHE A 130 -14.32 -2.53 -9.19
C PHE A 130 -14.81 -1.78 -7.96
N ALA A 131 -15.41 -2.52 -7.04
CA ALA A 131 -15.62 -2.07 -5.68
C ALA A 131 -14.90 -3.07 -4.78
N GLY A 132 -14.05 -2.57 -3.87
CA GLY A 132 -13.42 -3.38 -2.86
C GLY A 132 -14.48 -4.17 -2.09
N GLY A 133 -14.15 -5.42 -1.73
CA GLY A 133 -15.02 -6.26 -0.93
C GLY A 133 -15.43 -5.56 0.36
N GLN A 134 -16.57 -5.95 0.96
CA GLN A 134 -16.99 -5.45 2.26
C GLN A 134 -15.87 -5.69 3.28
N GLY A 135 -15.04 -4.67 3.53
CA GLY A 135 -14.25 -4.61 4.75
C GLY A 135 -15.22 -4.78 5.90
N SER A 136 -14.89 -5.68 6.84
CA SER A 136 -15.72 -5.96 8.00
C SER A 136 -16.27 -4.66 8.58
N ILE A 137 -17.60 -4.57 8.71
CA ILE A 137 -18.33 -3.40 9.23
C ILE A 137 -17.77 -2.95 10.59
N LYS A 138 -17.03 -3.82 11.29
CA LYS A 138 -16.37 -3.53 12.58
C LYS A 138 -15.33 -2.40 12.55
N ASN A 139 -14.71 -2.06 11.42
CA ASN A 139 -13.63 -1.06 11.37
C ASN A 139 -13.97 0.25 10.65
N GLY A 140 -15.26 0.57 10.49
CA GLY A 140 -15.68 1.81 9.84
C GLY A 140 -15.60 1.71 8.31
N ALA A 141 -16.74 1.91 7.66
CA ALA A 141 -16.91 1.82 6.22
C ALA A 141 -16.31 3.01 5.45
N SER A 142 -15.12 3.49 5.82
CA SER A 142 -14.60 4.78 5.37
C SER A 142 -13.70 4.72 4.13
N SER A 143 -13.26 3.54 3.70
CA SER A 143 -12.47 3.40 2.48
C SER A 143 -12.92 2.18 1.68
N ARG A 144 -14.07 2.32 1.01
CA ARG A 144 -14.37 1.43 -0.12
C ARG A 144 -13.59 1.96 -1.31
N LEU A 145 -12.48 1.31 -1.64
CA LEU A 145 -11.78 1.53 -2.90
C LEU A 145 -12.74 1.13 -4.02
N ALA A 146 -13.36 2.11 -4.67
CA ALA A 146 -14.31 1.88 -5.76
C ALA A 146 -14.00 2.83 -6.90
N GLY A 147 -13.86 2.29 -8.11
CA GLY A 147 -13.43 3.05 -9.26
C GLY A 147 -12.82 2.17 -10.34
N THR A 148 -12.24 2.80 -11.33
CA THR A 148 -11.44 2.16 -12.37
C THR A 148 -10.03 1.87 -11.85
N VAL A 149 -9.24 1.12 -12.63
CA VAL A 149 -7.82 0.94 -12.35
C VAL A 149 -7.07 2.27 -12.36
N SER A 150 -7.46 3.22 -13.22
CA SER A 150 -6.88 4.56 -13.27
C SER A 150 -7.18 5.38 -12.01
N ASP A 151 -8.41 5.30 -11.50
CA ASP A 151 -8.79 5.95 -10.24
C ASP A 151 -7.95 5.42 -9.08
N PHE A 152 -7.73 4.10 -9.04
CA PHE A 152 -6.91 3.45 -8.02
C PHE A 152 -5.44 3.85 -8.09
N ILE A 153 -4.85 3.87 -9.29
CA ILE A 153 -3.47 4.31 -9.50
C ILE A 153 -3.32 5.76 -9.02
N SER A 154 -4.24 6.64 -9.40
CA SER A 154 -4.24 8.04 -9.00
C SER A 154 -4.34 8.18 -7.47
N GLN A 155 -5.23 7.42 -6.85
CA GLN A 155 -5.39 7.42 -5.39
C GLN A 155 -4.14 6.88 -4.67
N ALA A 156 -3.52 5.82 -5.19
CA ALA A 156 -2.30 5.23 -4.63
C ALA A 156 -1.11 6.20 -4.72
N ILE A 157 -0.95 6.87 -5.86
CA ILE A 157 0.08 7.90 -6.05
C ILE A 157 -0.16 9.06 -5.08
N ASN A 158 -1.40 9.55 -4.96
CA ASN A 158 -1.72 10.63 -4.03
C ASN A 158 -1.45 10.24 -2.57
N TYR A 159 -1.83 9.02 -2.18
CA TYR A 159 -1.56 8.50 -0.85
C TYR A 159 -0.05 8.41 -0.56
N GLN A 160 0.73 7.83 -1.49
CA GLN A 160 2.17 7.70 -1.35
C GLN A 160 2.88 9.06 -1.38
N GLY A 161 2.40 9.99 -2.21
CA GLY A 161 2.91 11.35 -2.31
C GLY A 161 2.67 12.14 -1.03
N ASN A 162 1.47 12.04 -0.45
CA ASN A 162 1.16 12.67 0.83
C ASN A 162 2.02 12.08 1.97
N ALA A 163 2.13 10.76 2.04
CA ALA A 163 2.96 10.09 3.05
C ALA A 163 4.45 10.49 2.92
N ALA A 164 4.98 10.55 1.70
CA ALA A 164 6.34 11.01 1.44
C ALA A 164 6.53 12.49 1.81
N SER A 165 5.58 13.35 1.45
CA SER A 165 5.62 14.78 1.79
C SER A 165 5.59 15.00 3.31
N THR A 166 4.78 14.25 4.05
CA THR A 166 4.75 14.30 5.51
C THR A 166 6.10 13.83 6.10
N ALA A 167 6.65 12.72 5.61
CA ALA A 167 7.93 12.21 6.09
C ALA A 167 9.10 13.18 5.82
N ILE A 168 9.08 13.89 4.68
CA ILE A 168 10.06 14.93 4.37
C ILE A 168 9.92 16.11 5.34
N ALA A 169 8.71 16.61 5.54
CA ALA A 169 8.45 17.72 6.47
C ALA A 169 8.85 17.37 7.92
N GLU A 170 8.61 16.13 8.35
CA GLU A 170 9.07 15.62 9.64
C GLU A 170 10.59 15.53 9.73
N ASN A 171 11.27 15.07 8.67
CA ASN A 171 12.73 15.03 8.63
C ASN A 171 13.35 16.43 8.70
N ASP A 172 12.80 17.39 7.97
CA ASP A 172 13.27 18.78 7.98
C ASP A 172 13.06 19.42 9.35
N THR A 173 11.90 19.17 9.98
CA THR A 173 11.64 19.60 11.36
C THR A 173 12.66 19.01 12.33
N GLN A 174 12.96 17.72 12.21
CA GLN A 174 13.99 17.07 13.04
C GLN A 174 15.37 17.67 12.83
N LYS A 175 15.77 17.95 11.58
CA LYS A 175 17.05 18.62 11.28
C LYS A 175 17.15 20.00 11.93
N LEU A 176 16.12 20.84 11.78
CA LEU A 176 16.08 22.16 12.40
C LEU A 176 16.16 22.06 13.93
N THR A 177 15.48 21.07 14.52
CA THR A 177 15.57 20.87 15.97
C THR A 177 16.96 20.43 16.42
N LEU A 178 17.64 19.59 15.63
CA LEU A 178 19.02 19.17 15.92
C LEU A 178 20.01 20.31 15.77
N GLU A 179 19.84 21.14 14.74
CA GLU A 179 20.66 22.33 14.52
C GLU A 179 20.51 23.32 15.67
N ALA A 180 19.27 23.65 16.08
CA ALA A 180 19.01 24.52 17.23
C ALA A 180 19.54 23.95 18.55
N LEU A 181 19.49 22.63 18.74
CA LEU A 181 20.11 21.96 19.89
C LEU A 181 21.64 22.03 19.83
N GLY A 182 22.23 21.89 18.65
CA GLY A 182 23.66 22.03 18.41
C GLY A 182 24.15 23.44 18.72
N GLU A 183 23.48 24.46 18.18
CA GLU A 183 23.77 25.87 18.46
C GLU A 183 23.68 26.18 19.96
N ARG A 184 22.64 25.66 20.64
CA ARG A 184 22.49 25.86 22.09
C ARG A 184 23.60 25.15 22.89
N LEU A 185 23.99 23.96 22.47
CA LEU A 185 25.07 23.22 23.11
C LEU A 185 26.42 23.90 22.90
N GLU A 186 26.68 24.45 21.71
CA GLU A 186 27.88 25.25 21.42
C GLU A 186 27.86 26.60 22.16
N ALA A 187 26.70 27.21 22.36
CA ALA A 187 26.59 28.43 23.17
C ALA A 187 26.84 28.18 24.68
N ASP A 188 26.43 27.03 25.23
CA ASP A 188 26.53 26.73 26.67
C ASP A 188 27.84 26.00 27.03
N TYR A 189 28.32 25.12 26.14
CA TYR A 189 29.52 24.31 26.34
C TYR A 189 30.66 24.65 25.38
N GLY A 190 30.45 25.54 24.41
CA GLY A 190 31.53 26.00 23.55
C GLY A 190 32.52 26.85 24.34
N VAL A 191 33.80 26.57 24.11
CA VAL A 191 34.90 27.37 24.66
C VAL A 191 35.24 28.42 23.62
N ASP A 192 34.92 29.68 23.90
CA ASP A 192 35.45 30.78 23.12
C ASP A 192 36.95 30.91 23.40
N VAL A 193 37.77 30.54 22.42
CA VAL A 193 39.23 30.51 22.56
C VAL A 193 39.76 31.92 22.82
N ASP A 194 39.14 32.96 22.28
CA ASP A 194 39.61 34.33 22.50
C ASP A 194 39.32 34.79 23.94
N GLU A 195 38.17 34.43 24.49
CA GLU A 195 37.82 34.72 25.89
C GLU A 195 38.67 33.89 26.86
N GLU A 196 38.86 32.59 26.61
CA GLU A 196 39.70 31.76 27.47
C GLU A 196 41.18 32.17 27.37
N MET A 197 41.65 32.64 26.20
CA MET A 197 42.98 33.21 26.04
C MET A 197 43.14 34.54 26.79
N ALA A 198 42.14 35.43 26.77
CA ALA A 198 42.15 36.65 27.57
C ALA A 198 42.21 36.33 29.07
N ARG A 199 41.42 35.35 29.50
CA ARG A 199 41.38 34.86 30.89
C ARG A 199 42.70 34.20 31.32
N LEU A 200 43.31 33.42 30.43
CA LEU A 200 44.64 32.83 30.66
C LEU A 200 45.72 33.91 30.76
N MET A 201 45.68 34.94 29.90
CA MET A 201 46.60 36.07 29.97
C MET A 201 46.41 36.88 31.26
N GLU A 202 45.17 37.06 31.71
CA GLU A 202 44.87 37.69 33.01
C GLU A 202 45.43 36.85 34.18
N LEU A 203 45.21 35.53 34.16
CA LEU A 203 45.77 34.59 35.13
C LEU A 203 47.30 34.60 35.15
N GLN A 204 47.94 34.60 33.98
CA GLN A 204 49.40 34.66 33.86
C GLN A 204 49.95 35.98 34.41
N ASN A 205 49.30 37.11 34.11
CA ASN A 205 49.68 38.40 34.66
C ASN A 205 49.50 38.47 36.18
N ALA A 206 48.38 37.96 36.70
CA ALA A 206 48.13 37.87 38.13
C ALA A 206 49.16 36.96 38.83
N PHE A 207 49.54 35.84 38.21
CA PHE A 207 50.54 34.93 38.75
C PHE A 207 51.95 35.53 38.74
N ALA A 208 52.33 36.21 37.65
CA ALA A 208 53.59 36.94 37.57
C ALA A 208 53.66 38.09 38.58
N ALA A 209 52.54 38.80 38.80
CA ALA A 209 52.42 39.82 39.84
C ALA A 209 52.58 39.19 41.24
N ASN A 210 51.87 38.10 41.53
CA ASN A 210 51.98 37.37 42.81
C ASN A 210 53.40 36.84 43.06
N ALA A 211 54.08 36.36 42.02
CA ALA A 211 55.47 35.91 42.11
C ALA A 211 56.44 37.06 42.44
N ARG A 212 56.24 38.26 41.84
CA ARG A 212 57.01 39.46 42.22
C ARG A 212 56.73 39.91 43.64
N VAL A 213 55.48 39.86 44.10
CA VAL A 213 55.14 40.20 45.50
C VAL A 213 55.82 39.21 46.45
N MET A 214 55.83 37.92 46.13
CA MET A 214 56.54 36.89 46.88
C MET A 214 58.06 37.10 46.88
N SER A 215 58.67 37.49 45.75
CA SER A 215 60.12 37.76 45.70
C SER A 215 60.49 39.00 46.52
N ILE A 216 59.69 40.08 46.43
CA ILE A 216 59.88 41.28 47.24
C ILE A 216 59.71 40.95 48.73
N ALA A 217 58.71 40.14 49.10
CA ALA A 217 58.55 39.69 50.49
C ALA A 217 59.75 38.86 50.97
N GLN A 218 60.30 37.97 50.14
CA GLN A 218 61.51 37.21 50.45
C GLN A 218 62.73 38.12 50.62
N GLU A 219 62.94 39.10 49.74
CA GLU A 219 64.01 40.09 49.85
C GLU A 219 63.89 40.92 51.13
N LEU A 220 62.68 41.35 51.50
CA LEU A 220 62.42 42.08 52.74
C LEU A 220 62.68 41.23 53.98
N ILE A 221 62.28 39.94 53.99
CA ILE A 221 62.58 39.00 55.08
C ILE A 221 64.10 38.79 55.20
N GLN A 222 64.79 38.65 54.07
CA GLN A 222 66.23 38.40 54.03
C GLN A 222 67.02 39.64 54.48
N SER A 223 66.59 40.84 54.10
CA SER A 223 67.11 42.12 54.61
C SER A 223 66.91 42.26 56.12
N LEU A 224 65.71 41.92 56.62
CA LEU A 224 65.42 41.87 58.06
C LEU A 224 66.35 40.91 58.80
N LEU A 225 66.50 39.68 58.31
CA LEU A 225 67.40 38.68 58.91
C LEU A 225 68.88 39.09 58.86
N GLN A 226 69.29 39.84 57.83
CA GLN A 226 70.66 40.34 57.70
C GLN A 226 70.94 41.56 58.58
N SER A 227 69.92 42.35 58.93
CA SER A 227 70.02 43.47 59.89
C SER A 227 70.03 43.05 61.37
N VAL A 228 69.73 41.77 61.66
CA VAL A 228 69.66 41.19 63.01
C VAL A 228 70.91 40.35 63.35
N ARG A 229 71.97 40.44 62.52
CA ARG A 229 73.32 39.97 62.84
C ARG A 229 74.27 41.14 63.01
#